data_AF-Q582I9-F1
#
_entry.id   AF-Q582I9-F1
#
_cell.length_a   1.000
_cell.length_b   1.000
_cell.length_c   1.000
_cell.angle_alpha   90.00
_cell.angle_beta   90.00
_cell.angle_gamma   90.00
#
_symmetry.space_group_name_H-M   'P 1'
#
loop_
_entity.id
_entity.type
_entity.pdbx_description
1 polymer ?
#
loop_
_entity_poly.entity_id
_entity_poly.type
_entity_poly.pdbx_seq_one_letter_code
_entity_poly.pdbx_strand_id
1 'polypeptide(L)'
;MYVKLQTRCIPSLFLPCHINFDCVVCGGEGEQAQGKKDTDAHILVVCVLQQYSVVTNSRRGNRSSCSRIMLRSFRSNAFGLLIPGACTIRGRHLPVSSLEGTVGFTRLTSARALFSATHLLWRRQHGPTNVLFQLDALPPNLQREFHKDENAVNLTYLVDLPSSKIASSHEDSSDGTTKSDTKSPVIKVLPTWAHIVTWCCATCGCQWSARPVDRTDPQVAAFYSCPRCAARTAKKHCSDTPLAVSPSTPSFPPGRRFAEAFPLLAAQWDACRNSVIHNKVLFESVADVPLPCATIVWWSCPHCGEPWRESVNSRVQRLVQQQQKHSSNGNVKSNNTCIPLCPSCEDRGLSLTVPKDGNEGSKEKSSSERRSKKKGNQNSELKRFLKDSPLLLAEAQLQPHEDPGTIALRSNKLVCWKCRRCTYEFVASVADRFLRYKRCPQCTGEKRTPLNLLSIQRPDVLREIARTVVRGKLLKMTVHDDTVVPFVCRSCLSIYRMPIRLRCLLPEGATACSKCMWSRSKFTREVVSVGKGQKGAPFRSPPKKKRGRDSYAVVDNELHLRDTDLMN
;
A
#
# COMPACT_ATOMS: atom_id res chain seq x y z
N MET A 1 -12.76 -27.12 1.94
CA MET A 1 -11.67 -26.65 2.82
C MET A 1 -12.07 -25.34 3.49
N TYR A 2 -12.62 -25.42 4.71
CA TYR A 2 -12.85 -24.24 5.55
C TYR A 2 -11.53 -23.84 6.21
N VAL A 3 -10.79 -22.91 5.61
CA VAL A 3 -9.64 -22.28 6.28
C VAL A 3 -10.17 -21.10 7.08
N LYS A 4 -10.22 -21.28 8.40
CA LYS A 4 -10.48 -20.22 9.39
C LYS A 4 -9.35 -19.19 9.26
N LEU A 5 -9.57 -18.12 8.51
CA LEU A 5 -8.69 -16.95 8.49
C LEU A 5 -8.79 -16.25 9.83
N GLN A 6 -7.82 -16.49 10.72
CA GLN A 6 -7.55 -15.58 11.83
C GLN A 6 -7.00 -14.27 11.26
N THR A 7 -7.89 -13.34 10.95
CA THR A 7 -7.56 -11.93 10.73
C THR A 7 -7.00 -11.37 12.03
N ARG A 8 -5.67 -11.19 12.09
CA ARG A 8 -5.10 -10.23 13.03
C ARG A 8 -5.50 -8.83 12.54
N CYS A 9 -6.58 -8.31 13.11
CA CYS A 9 -6.93 -6.90 13.02
C CYS A 9 -5.72 -6.08 13.47
N ILE A 10 -5.07 -5.37 12.55
CA ILE A 10 -4.30 -4.18 12.89
C ILE A 10 -5.37 -3.12 13.17
N PRO A 11 -5.55 -2.65 14.41
CA PRO A 11 -6.51 -1.61 14.67
C PRO A 11 -5.94 -0.32 14.05
N SER A 12 -6.54 0.11 12.94
CA SER A 12 -6.54 1.50 12.53
C SER A 12 -7.29 2.29 13.62
N LEU A 13 -6.59 2.61 14.70
CA LEU A 13 -7.06 3.58 15.68
C LEU A 13 -6.98 4.95 15.02
N PHE A 14 -8.10 5.37 14.43
CA PHE A 14 -8.50 6.77 14.44
C PHE A 14 -8.62 7.19 15.91
N LEU A 15 -7.50 7.59 16.52
CA LEU A 15 -7.51 8.43 17.71
C LEU A 15 -7.74 9.85 17.21
N PRO A 16 -8.76 10.58 17.70
CA PRO A 16 -8.80 12.01 17.50
C PRO A 16 -7.61 12.58 18.26
N CYS A 17 -6.53 12.90 17.55
CA CYS A 17 -5.51 13.77 18.08
C CYS A 17 -6.15 15.15 18.24
N HIS A 18 -6.64 15.45 19.45
CA HIS A 18 -6.56 16.81 19.95
C HIS A 18 -5.07 17.17 20.00
N ILE A 19 -4.57 17.67 18.86
CA ILE A 19 -3.36 18.45 18.83
C ILE A 19 -3.75 19.77 19.50
N ASN A 20 -3.42 19.91 20.78
CA ASN A 20 -3.23 21.24 21.32
C ASN A 20 -2.03 21.83 20.56
N PHE A 21 -2.33 22.65 19.57
CA PHE A 21 -1.42 23.69 19.12
C PHE A 21 -1.32 24.68 20.27
N ASP A 22 -0.33 24.50 21.14
CA ASP A 22 0.19 25.67 21.85
C ASP A 22 0.91 26.51 20.79
N CYS A 23 0.24 27.58 20.34
CA CYS A 23 0.82 28.65 19.56
C CYS A 23 2.03 29.21 20.33
N VAL A 24 3.22 28.75 19.99
CA VAL A 24 4.44 29.45 20.38
C VAL A 24 4.64 30.56 19.35
N VAL A 25 4.06 31.73 19.65
CA VAL A 25 4.44 33.00 19.03
C VAL A 25 5.83 33.34 19.56
N CYS A 26 6.88 33.04 18.79
CA CYS A 26 8.18 33.63 19.00
C CYS A 26 8.25 34.91 18.16
N GLY A 27 8.05 36.06 18.80
CA GLY A 27 8.46 37.34 18.25
C GLY A 27 9.98 37.35 18.12
N GLY A 28 10.46 37.57 16.90
CA GLY A 28 11.88 37.82 16.62
C GLY A 28 12.11 39.32 16.56
N GLU A 29 13.06 39.79 17.36
CA GLU A 29 13.76 41.05 17.10
C GLU A 29 14.89 40.76 16.10
N GLY A 30 15.02 41.65 15.12
CA GLY A 30 15.77 41.42 13.90
C GLY A 30 17.24 41.81 13.97
N GLU A 31 17.98 41.31 12.99
CA GLU A 31 19.15 41.98 12.45
C GLU A 31 19.32 41.58 10.98
N GLN A 32 19.54 42.58 10.15
CA GLN A 32 19.61 42.53 8.69
C GLN A 32 20.94 41.94 8.21
N ALA A 33 20.90 41.06 7.20
CA ALA A 33 22.01 40.91 6.27
C ALA A 33 21.50 40.42 4.90
N GLN A 34 21.87 41.19 3.88
CA GLN A 34 21.51 41.12 2.46
C GLN A 34 22.00 39.83 1.76
N GLY A 35 21.17 39.30 0.85
CA GLY A 35 21.64 38.85 -0.48
C GLY A 35 21.76 37.34 -0.76
N LYS A 36 20.72 36.75 -1.37
CA LYS A 36 20.73 36.20 -2.75
C LYS A 36 19.42 35.48 -3.05
N LYS A 37 18.89 35.80 -4.24
CA LYS A 37 17.65 35.29 -4.84
C LYS A 37 17.80 33.83 -5.33
N ASP A 38 16.64 33.22 -5.49
CA ASP A 38 16.31 32.05 -6.32
C ASP A 38 16.51 30.65 -5.73
N THR A 39 15.43 30.07 -5.20
CA THR A 39 14.75 28.90 -5.79
C THR A 39 13.54 28.50 -4.94
N ASP A 40 12.34 28.69 -5.49
CA ASP A 40 11.08 28.22 -4.90
C ASP A 40 11.04 26.68 -4.85
N ALA A 41 11.36 26.14 -3.68
CA ALA A 41 11.01 24.78 -3.32
C ALA A 41 9.62 24.79 -2.66
N HIS A 42 8.57 24.64 -3.48
CA HIS A 42 7.25 24.28 -2.97
C HIS A 42 7.32 22.90 -2.30
N ILE A 43 7.53 22.89 -0.98
CA ILE A 43 7.25 21.73 -0.13
C ILE A 43 5.73 21.60 -0.09
N LEU A 44 5.22 20.74 -0.97
CA LEU A 44 3.82 20.31 -0.96
C LEU A 44 3.64 19.40 0.27
N VAL A 45 3.38 20.02 1.42
CA VAL A 45 2.81 19.34 2.57
C VAL A 45 1.40 18.96 2.18
N VAL A 46 1.23 17.73 1.68
CA VAL A 46 -0.10 17.10 1.60
C VAL A 46 -0.53 16.83 3.05
N CYS A 47 -1.02 17.86 3.71
CA CYS A 47 -1.92 17.69 4.84
C CYS A 47 -3.17 17.05 4.27
N VAL A 48 -3.40 15.76 4.56
CA VAL A 48 -4.74 15.20 4.51
C VAL A 48 -5.53 15.88 5.62
N LEU A 49 -5.99 17.10 5.35
CA LEU A 49 -7.02 17.76 6.14
C LEU A 49 -8.32 17.02 5.84
N GLN A 50 -8.66 16.05 6.68
CA GLN A 50 -10.06 15.79 6.94
C GLN A 50 -10.65 17.10 7.47
N GLN A 51 -11.52 17.71 6.67
CA GLN A 51 -12.27 18.91 7.03
C GLN A 51 -12.96 18.70 8.38
N TYR A 52 -12.44 19.33 9.42
CA TYR A 52 -13.17 19.62 10.64
C TYR A 52 -13.32 21.14 10.70
N SER A 53 -14.48 21.64 10.27
CA SER A 53 -14.88 23.01 10.55
C SER A 53 -15.22 23.12 12.04
N VAL A 54 -14.36 23.76 12.81
CA VAL A 54 -14.67 24.19 14.17
C VAL A 54 -15.28 25.59 14.08
N VAL A 55 -16.60 25.67 14.29
CA VAL A 55 -17.28 26.94 14.53
C VAL A 55 -16.92 27.41 15.94
N THR A 56 -16.10 28.45 16.05
CA THR A 56 -15.85 29.14 17.31
C THR A 56 -17.00 30.09 17.60
N ASN A 57 -17.81 29.81 18.63
CA ASN A 57 -18.72 30.79 19.19
C ASN A 57 -18.17 31.28 20.53
N SER A 58 -17.74 32.53 20.56
CA SER A 58 -17.21 33.22 21.73
C SER A 58 -18.34 33.56 22.68
N ARG A 59 -18.32 33.02 23.92
CA ARG A 59 -18.93 33.67 25.09
C ARG A 59 -18.40 33.09 26.40
N ARG A 60 -18.01 34.03 27.26
CA ARG A 60 -17.46 33.90 28.63
C ARG A 60 -18.37 33.06 29.56
N GLY A 61 -17.76 32.35 30.52
CA GLY A 61 -18.42 32.04 31.80
C GLY A 61 -18.28 30.62 32.33
N ASN A 62 -17.37 30.45 33.30
CA ASN A 62 -17.39 29.57 34.49
C ASN A 62 -18.07 28.18 34.52
N ARG A 63 -17.26 27.24 35.05
CA ARG A 63 -17.56 26.07 35.92
C ARG A 63 -18.23 24.82 35.33
N SER A 64 -17.39 23.78 35.25
CA SER A 64 -17.63 22.37 35.63
C SER A 64 -19.00 21.73 35.32
N SER A 65 -19.04 20.87 34.30
CA SER A 65 -19.60 19.51 34.41
C SER A 65 -19.32 18.68 33.15
N CYS A 66 -19.03 17.40 33.38
CA CYS A 66 -18.79 16.38 32.37
C CYS A 66 -20.01 16.19 31.45
N SER A 67 -19.82 16.34 30.14
CA SER A 67 -20.82 15.97 29.13
C SER A 67 -20.19 15.09 28.07
N ARG A 68 -20.69 13.85 27.96
CA ARG A 68 -20.39 12.89 26.89
C ARG A 68 -20.72 13.51 25.53
N ILE A 69 -19.73 13.62 24.65
CA ILE A 69 -19.96 14.03 23.25
C ILE A 69 -20.28 12.77 22.45
N MET A 70 -21.57 12.61 22.10
CA MET A 70 -21.99 11.75 20.99
C MET A 70 -21.74 12.50 19.67
N LEU A 71 -20.87 11.96 18.82
CA LEU A 71 -20.69 12.47 17.47
C LEU A 71 -21.86 12.02 16.58
N ARG A 72 -22.77 12.95 16.26
CA ARG A 72 -23.71 12.84 15.15
C ARG A 72 -22.95 13.07 13.83
N SER A 73 -23.08 12.12 12.91
CA SER A 73 -22.55 12.22 11.54
C SER A 73 -23.29 13.30 10.76
N PHE A 74 -22.56 14.35 10.36
CA PHE A 74 -23.01 15.35 9.38
C PHE A 74 -22.39 15.01 8.02
N ARG A 75 -23.25 14.82 7.00
CA ARG A 75 -22.88 14.82 5.59
C ARG A 75 -22.68 16.27 5.16
N SER A 76 -21.53 16.59 4.57
CA SER A 76 -21.30 17.88 3.91
C SER A 76 -20.67 17.65 2.54
N ASN A 77 -21.33 18.25 1.55
CA ASN A 77 -20.96 18.34 0.14
C ASN A 77 -19.64 19.10 -0.06
N ALA A 78 -18.80 18.67 -1.01
CA ALA A 78 -18.26 19.55 -2.06
C ALA A 78 -17.27 18.82 -3.02
N PHE A 79 -17.35 19.22 -4.28
CA PHE A 79 -16.49 18.98 -5.46
C PHE A 79 -16.62 17.67 -6.25
N GLY A 80 -17.19 17.84 -7.45
CA GLY A 80 -17.76 16.81 -8.28
C GLY A 80 -16.77 16.03 -9.13
N LEU A 81 -16.98 14.71 -9.11
CA LEU A 81 -16.83 13.81 -10.23
C LEU A 81 -18.03 12.86 -10.13
N LEU A 82 -18.99 13.03 -11.03
CA LEU A 82 -20.23 12.24 -11.10
C LEU A 82 -19.89 10.76 -11.35
N ILE A 83 -20.12 9.91 -10.34
CA ILE A 83 -20.34 8.46 -10.51
C ILE A 83 -21.70 8.17 -9.86
N PRO A 84 -22.70 7.67 -10.59
CA PRO A 84 -24.03 7.42 -10.04
C PRO A 84 -24.07 6.05 -9.35
N GLY A 85 -24.67 6.01 -8.15
CA GLY A 85 -25.26 4.78 -7.58
C GLY A 85 -24.82 4.41 -6.17
N ALA A 86 -25.47 4.98 -5.15
CA ALA A 86 -25.71 4.31 -3.86
C ALA A 86 -26.80 5.04 -3.05
N CYS A 87 -28.05 4.57 -3.17
CA CYS A 87 -29.13 4.88 -2.23
C CYS A 87 -28.83 4.21 -0.88
N THR A 88 -28.72 5.01 0.18
CA THR A 88 -28.69 4.53 1.57
C THR A 88 -30.10 4.51 2.15
N ILE A 89 -30.65 3.32 2.43
CA ILE A 89 -31.83 3.14 3.29
C ILE A 89 -31.37 3.05 4.74
N ARG A 90 -32.00 3.86 5.61
CA ARG A 90 -31.81 3.90 7.07
C ARG A 90 -32.52 2.72 7.73
N GLY A 91 -31.89 2.10 8.73
CA GLY A 91 -32.54 1.16 9.66
C GLY A 91 -31.75 1.04 10.97
N ARG A 92 -32.44 1.19 12.11
CA ARG A 92 -31.90 1.36 13.46
C ARG A 92 -31.41 0.04 14.08
N HIS A 93 -30.43 0.18 14.98
CA HIS A 93 -29.94 -0.84 15.91
C HIS A 93 -31.03 -1.34 16.88
N LEU A 94 -31.11 -2.67 17.06
CA LEU A 94 -31.46 -3.36 18.30
C LEU A 94 -30.67 -4.69 18.37
N PRO A 95 -30.15 -5.12 19.54
CA PRO A 95 -29.40 -6.37 19.69
C PRO A 95 -30.31 -7.55 20.13
N VAL A 96 -29.72 -8.75 20.17
CA VAL A 96 -30.06 -9.94 20.98
C VAL A 96 -30.32 -11.24 20.18
N SER A 97 -29.37 -12.16 20.36
CA SER A 97 -29.39 -13.64 20.37
C SER A 97 -30.22 -14.48 19.41
N SER A 98 -29.52 -15.45 18.81
CA SER A 98 -29.94 -16.83 18.51
C SER A 98 -31.34 -17.03 17.92
N LEU A 99 -31.42 -17.34 16.63
CA LEU A 99 -32.04 -18.57 16.14
C LEU A 99 -31.71 -18.73 14.66
N GLU A 100 -31.38 -19.97 14.29
CA GLU A 100 -31.12 -20.41 12.93
C GLU A 100 -32.36 -20.20 12.05
N GLY A 101 -32.15 -19.66 10.84
CA GLY A 101 -33.22 -19.35 9.92
C GLY A 101 -32.66 -18.99 8.55
N THR A 102 -32.57 -20.01 7.70
CA THR A 102 -32.15 -19.98 6.30
C THR A 102 -32.90 -18.91 5.51
N VAL A 103 -32.24 -17.81 5.14
CA VAL A 103 -32.72 -16.89 4.09
C VAL A 103 -31.54 -16.46 3.22
N GLY A 104 -31.58 -16.87 1.96
CA GLY A 104 -30.53 -16.62 0.98
C GLY A 104 -30.37 -15.14 0.66
N PHE A 105 -29.17 -14.61 0.91
CA PHE A 105 -28.74 -13.33 0.37
C PHE A 105 -28.14 -13.55 -1.02
N THR A 106 -28.94 -13.32 -2.05
CA THR A 106 -28.48 -13.15 -3.43
C THR A 106 -27.58 -11.91 -3.50
N ARG A 107 -26.36 -12.12 -4.00
CA ARG A 107 -25.31 -11.11 -4.20
C ARG A 107 -25.77 -10.02 -5.16
N LEU A 108 -25.78 -8.76 -4.72
CA LEU A 108 -25.76 -7.60 -5.61
C LEU A 108 -24.34 -7.38 -6.13
N THR A 109 -23.98 -8.13 -7.17
CA THR A 109 -22.82 -7.85 -8.04
C THR A 109 -23.32 -7.06 -9.25
N SER A 110 -23.37 -5.72 -9.21
CA SER A 110 -23.64 -4.93 -10.43
C SER A 110 -23.47 -3.42 -10.23
N ALA A 111 -22.32 -2.89 -10.63
CA ALA A 111 -22.21 -1.60 -11.32
C ALA A 111 -21.05 -1.69 -12.32
N ARG A 112 -21.18 -2.66 -13.26
CA ARG A 112 -20.30 -2.81 -14.43
C ARG A 112 -20.90 -1.99 -15.56
N ALA A 113 -20.06 -1.18 -16.21
CA ALA A 113 -20.24 -0.56 -17.53
C ALA A 113 -21.63 0.05 -17.79
N LEU A 114 -21.70 1.38 -17.85
CA LEU A 114 -22.88 2.08 -18.36
C LEU A 114 -23.14 1.60 -19.80
N PHE A 115 -24.16 0.74 -19.96
CA PHE A 115 -24.75 0.45 -21.26
C PHE A 115 -25.55 1.68 -21.68
N SER A 116 -25.09 2.39 -22.70
CA SER A 116 -25.94 3.36 -23.39
C SER A 116 -26.84 2.60 -24.35
N ALA A 117 -28.12 2.47 -23.99
CA ALA A 117 -29.18 2.18 -24.94
C ALA A 117 -29.95 3.49 -25.14
N THR A 118 -29.46 4.35 -26.04
CA THR A 118 -30.19 5.56 -26.43
C THR A 118 -31.27 5.22 -27.44
N HIS A 119 -32.51 5.31 -26.97
CA HIS A 119 -33.73 5.25 -27.74
C HIS A 119 -33.75 6.34 -28.84
N LEU A 120 -34.12 5.93 -30.05
CA LEU A 120 -34.31 6.79 -31.23
C LEU A 120 -35.36 7.89 -30.95
N LEU A 121 -34.90 9.13 -30.80
CA LEU A 121 -35.72 10.31 -31.06
C LEU A 121 -35.16 11.00 -32.31
N TRP A 122 -35.92 10.85 -33.39
CA TRP A 122 -35.70 11.38 -34.73
C TRP A 122 -35.76 12.91 -34.71
N ARG A 123 -34.70 13.58 -34.24
CA ARG A 123 -34.38 14.95 -34.66
C ARG A 123 -33.44 14.85 -35.83
N ARG A 124 -33.64 15.72 -36.82
CA ARG A 124 -32.87 15.87 -38.07
C ARG A 124 -31.36 15.98 -37.74
N GLN A 125 -30.70 14.83 -37.61
CA GLN A 125 -29.33 14.66 -37.12
C GLN A 125 -28.37 14.64 -38.31
N HIS A 126 -27.28 15.36 -38.12
CA HIS A 126 -26.22 15.59 -39.08
C HIS A 126 -25.66 14.20 -39.42
N GLY A 127 -25.80 13.77 -40.69
CA GLY A 127 -25.25 12.48 -41.14
C GLY A 127 -23.78 12.42 -40.74
N PRO A 128 -23.27 11.25 -40.29
CA PRO A 128 -22.04 11.14 -39.50
C PRO A 128 -20.99 12.03 -40.13
N THR A 129 -20.79 13.20 -39.51
CA THR A 129 -19.91 14.22 -40.02
C THR A 129 -18.56 13.58 -40.13
N ASN A 130 -17.84 13.93 -41.19
CA ASN A 130 -16.64 13.28 -41.68
C ASN A 130 -15.50 13.41 -40.64
N VAL A 131 -15.58 12.74 -39.50
CA VAL A 131 -14.63 12.83 -38.38
C VAL A 131 -13.60 11.71 -38.54
N LEU A 132 -12.37 12.09 -38.85
CA LEU A 132 -11.27 11.14 -39.00
C LEU A 132 -10.47 11.05 -37.69
N PHE A 133 -10.30 9.86 -37.14
CA PHE A 133 -9.46 9.65 -35.97
C PHE A 133 -8.04 9.23 -36.35
N GLN A 134 -7.04 10.01 -35.91
CA GLN A 134 -5.63 9.64 -35.99
C GLN A 134 -5.22 8.94 -34.68
N LEU A 135 -4.93 7.63 -34.76
CA LEU A 135 -4.67 6.75 -33.60
C LEU A 135 -3.20 6.34 -33.44
N ASP A 136 -2.30 6.87 -34.28
CA ASP A 136 -0.88 6.53 -34.33
C ASP A 136 -0.13 6.70 -33.00
N ALA A 137 -0.57 7.66 -32.18
CA ALA A 137 -0.01 7.90 -30.85
C ALA A 137 -0.41 6.82 -29.81
N LEU A 138 -1.50 6.07 -30.03
CA LEU A 138 -1.93 5.00 -29.12
C LEU A 138 -1.14 3.71 -29.36
N PRO A 139 -0.94 2.87 -28.32
CA PRO A 139 -0.42 1.51 -28.47
C PRO A 139 -1.20 0.69 -29.52
N PRO A 140 -0.54 -0.16 -30.35
CA PRO A 140 -1.19 -0.88 -31.46
C PRO A 140 -2.38 -1.76 -31.05
N ASN A 141 -2.34 -2.32 -29.84
CA ASN A 141 -3.46 -3.07 -29.27
C ASN A 141 -4.68 -2.18 -28.99
N LEU A 142 -4.47 -0.96 -28.50
CA LEU A 142 -5.55 0.00 -28.26
C LEU A 142 -6.08 0.58 -29.57
N GLN A 143 -5.23 0.78 -30.59
CA GLN A 143 -5.70 1.20 -31.92
C GLN A 143 -6.76 0.26 -32.50
N ARG A 144 -6.56 -1.06 -32.32
CA ARG A 144 -7.50 -2.11 -32.78
C ARG A 144 -8.81 -2.12 -32.00
N GLU A 145 -8.76 -1.77 -30.72
CA GLU A 145 -9.92 -1.80 -29.84
C GLU A 145 -10.70 -0.48 -29.84
N PHE A 146 -10.18 0.60 -30.42
CA PHE A 146 -10.88 1.89 -30.49
C PHE A 146 -12.02 1.82 -31.53
N HIS A 147 -13.27 2.03 -31.10
CA HIS A 147 -14.42 1.91 -31.99
C HIS A 147 -14.64 3.19 -32.80
N LYS A 148 -14.08 3.30 -34.01
CA LYS A 148 -14.07 4.53 -34.81
C LYS A 148 -15.48 5.09 -35.07
N ASP A 149 -16.38 4.26 -35.61
CA ASP A 149 -17.70 4.73 -36.05
C ASP A 149 -18.57 5.19 -34.88
N GLU A 150 -18.64 4.38 -33.82
CA GLU A 150 -19.33 4.71 -32.57
C GLU A 150 -18.76 5.98 -31.91
N ASN A 151 -17.45 6.18 -31.94
CA ASN A 151 -16.84 7.39 -31.41
C ASN A 151 -17.08 8.61 -32.31
N ALA A 152 -17.19 8.45 -33.63
CA ALA A 152 -17.51 9.57 -34.53
C ALA A 152 -18.88 10.17 -34.20
N VAL A 153 -19.86 9.32 -33.84
CA VAL A 153 -21.19 9.74 -33.39
C VAL A 153 -21.16 10.31 -31.96
N ASN A 154 -20.43 9.67 -31.05
CA ASN A 154 -20.42 10.07 -29.64
C ASN A 154 -19.60 11.35 -29.34
N LEU A 155 -18.60 11.68 -30.18
CA LEU A 155 -17.67 12.79 -29.95
C LEU A 155 -17.97 14.02 -30.83
N THR A 156 -19.22 14.21 -31.26
CA THR A 156 -19.68 15.40 -32.02
C THR A 156 -19.35 16.72 -31.32
N TYR A 157 -19.44 16.75 -29.99
CA TYR A 157 -19.07 17.92 -29.18
C TYR A 157 -17.59 18.35 -29.30
N LEU A 158 -16.69 17.50 -29.81
CA LEU A 158 -15.28 17.85 -30.06
C LEU A 158 -15.06 18.51 -31.42
N VAL A 159 -15.96 18.31 -32.38
CA VAL A 159 -15.86 18.95 -33.72
C VAL A 159 -16.62 20.26 -33.81
N ASP A 160 -17.61 20.48 -32.95
CA ASP A 160 -18.46 21.68 -32.95
C ASP A 160 -17.91 22.86 -32.10
N LEU A 161 -16.58 23.02 -32.00
CA LEU A 161 -16.03 24.24 -31.37
C LEU A 161 -16.21 25.45 -32.31
N PRO A 162 -16.89 26.53 -31.89
CA PRO A 162 -17.21 27.63 -32.78
C PRO A 162 -15.96 28.41 -33.21
N SER A 163 -15.71 28.43 -34.53
CA SER A 163 -14.71 29.27 -35.21
C SER A 163 -15.00 30.79 -35.12
N SER A 164 -15.78 31.27 -34.15
CA SER A 164 -16.15 32.68 -34.00
C SER A 164 -15.01 33.50 -33.37
N LYS A 165 -13.91 33.67 -34.11
CA LYS A 165 -12.88 34.71 -33.88
C LYS A 165 -12.21 35.23 -35.15
N ILE A 166 -12.76 34.94 -36.34
CA ILE A 166 -12.26 35.52 -37.61
C ILE A 166 -13.38 36.40 -38.18
N ALA A 167 -13.36 37.68 -37.78
CA ALA A 167 -14.14 38.73 -38.40
C ALA A 167 -13.16 39.83 -38.85
N SER A 168 -13.47 40.45 -39.99
CA SER A 168 -12.90 41.66 -40.60
C SER A 168 -11.66 41.54 -41.50
N SER A 169 -11.92 41.45 -42.81
CA SER A 169 -11.37 42.25 -43.94
C SER A 169 -11.69 41.48 -45.23
N HIS A 170 -12.82 41.78 -45.88
CA HIS A 170 -12.86 42.54 -47.15
C HIS A 170 -11.67 42.26 -48.07
N GLU A 171 -11.91 41.63 -49.23
CA GLU A 171 -12.05 42.32 -50.52
C GLU A 171 -12.71 41.42 -51.57
N ASP A 172 -13.48 42.08 -52.42
CA ASP A 172 -14.31 41.55 -53.50
C ASP A 172 -13.46 41.06 -54.69
N SER A 173 -13.74 39.86 -55.20
CA SER A 173 -13.47 39.53 -56.60
C SER A 173 -14.19 38.23 -56.97
N SER A 174 -15.10 38.36 -57.91
CA SER A 174 -15.86 37.31 -58.57
C SER A 174 -15.00 36.48 -59.51
N ASP A 175 -15.42 35.23 -59.68
CA ASP A 175 -15.15 34.30 -60.78
C ASP A 175 -14.16 33.17 -60.46
N GLY A 176 -14.55 31.94 -60.83
CA GLY A 176 -13.75 30.74 -60.62
C GLY A 176 -14.42 29.67 -59.79
N THR A 177 -15.12 28.77 -60.48
CA THR A 177 -15.61 27.49 -59.97
C THR A 177 -14.45 26.63 -59.47
N THR A 178 -14.23 26.60 -58.15
CA THR A 178 -13.39 25.58 -57.50
C THR A 178 -14.14 24.95 -56.34
N LYS A 179 -14.42 23.65 -56.47
CA LYS A 179 -14.98 22.78 -55.42
C LYS A 179 -14.21 23.01 -54.11
N SER A 180 -14.88 23.54 -53.10
CA SER A 180 -14.33 23.61 -51.75
C SER A 180 -14.26 22.19 -51.18
N ASP A 181 -13.07 21.59 -51.21
CA ASP A 181 -12.78 20.38 -50.43
C ASP A 181 -12.98 20.72 -48.95
N THR A 182 -14.15 20.38 -48.41
CA THR A 182 -14.43 20.41 -46.98
C THR A 182 -13.53 19.39 -46.30
N LYS A 183 -12.34 19.82 -45.88
CA LYS A 183 -11.41 19.02 -45.08
C LYS A 183 -12.11 18.57 -43.80
N SER A 184 -12.53 17.31 -43.79
CA SER A 184 -12.92 16.53 -42.64
C SER A 184 -12.07 16.85 -41.40
N PRO A 185 -12.64 17.27 -40.26
CA PRO A 185 -11.86 17.53 -39.06
C PRO A 185 -11.18 16.24 -38.60
N VAL A 186 -9.84 16.27 -38.53
CA VAL A 186 -9.02 15.15 -38.05
C VAL A 186 -8.80 15.29 -36.54
N ILE A 187 -9.27 14.32 -35.79
CA ILE A 187 -9.11 14.24 -34.35
C ILE A 187 -7.90 13.35 -34.01
N LYS A 188 -6.85 13.95 -33.44
CA LYS A 188 -5.66 13.21 -32.97
C LYS A 188 -5.87 12.64 -31.58
N VAL A 189 -5.81 11.30 -31.46
CA VAL A 189 -6.05 10.59 -30.19
C VAL A 189 -4.77 10.32 -29.42
N LEU A 190 -4.57 11.03 -28.31
CA LEU A 190 -3.39 10.90 -27.45
C LEU A 190 -3.58 9.82 -26.36
N PRO A 191 -2.51 9.12 -25.93
CA PRO A 191 -2.58 8.16 -24.82
C PRO A 191 -3.03 8.79 -23.50
N THR A 192 -2.73 10.08 -23.28
CA THR A 192 -3.08 10.83 -22.07
C THR A 192 -4.50 11.40 -22.11
N TRP A 193 -5.30 11.04 -23.11
CA TRP A 193 -6.63 11.61 -23.27
C TRP A 193 -7.58 11.22 -22.14
N ALA A 194 -8.12 12.23 -21.46
CA ALA A 194 -9.07 12.12 -20.36
C ALA A 194 -10.54 11.93 -20.78
N HIS A 195 -10.88 12.04 -22.06
CA HIS A 195 -12.26 11.86 -22.51
C HIS A 195 -12.64 10.38 -22.52
N ILE A 196 -13.90 10.11 -22.21
CA ILE A 196 -14.42 8.76 -22.28
C ILE A 196 -14.72 8.44 -23.74
N VAL A 197 -14.22 7.30 -24.22
CA VAL A 197 -14.41 6.81 -25.58
C VAL A 197 -14.90 5.37 -25.54
N THR A 198 -15.60 4.94 -26.59
CA THR A 198 -16.09 3.57 -26.72
C THR A 198 -15.01 2.67 -27.31
N TRP A 199 -14.79 1.55 -26.65
CA TRP A 199 -13.88 0.49 -27.03
C TRP A 199 -14.67 -0.75 -27.44
N CYS A 200 -14.15 -1.52 -28.39
CA CYS A 200 -14.68 -2.80 -28.83
C CYS A 200 -13.62 -3.89 -28.66
N CYS A 201 -13.93 -4.98 -27.97
CA CYS A 201 -12.95 -6.05 -27.75
C CYS A 201 -12.79 -6.87 -29.02
N ALA A 202 -11.58 -7.01 -29.52
CA ALA A 202 -11.27 -7.90 -30.64
C ALA A 202 -11.60 -9.40 -30.39
N THR A 203 -11.69 -9.83 -29.12
CA THR A 203 -11.93 -11.26 -28.78
C THR A 203 -13.40 -11.63 -28.57
N CYS A 204 -14.23 -10.69 -28.16
CA CYS A 204 -15.64 -10.98 -27.86
C CYS A 204 -16.64 -9.98 -28.44
N GLY A 205 -16.16 -8.94 -29.13
CA GLY A 205 -16.99 -7.91 -29.75
C GLY A 205 -17.84 -7.08 -28.78
N CYS A 206 -17.61 -7.16 -27.46
CA CYS A 206 -18.40 -6.33 -26.56
C CYS A 206 -17.92 -4.88 -26.66
N GLN A 207 -18.85 -3.95 -26.49
CA GLN A 207 -18.54 -2.53 -26.42
C GLN A 207 -18.52 -2.08 -24.96
N TRP A 208 -17.60 -1.19 -24.60
CA TRP A 208 -17.56 -0.54 -23.28
C TRP A 208 -16.87 0.83 -23.38
N SER A 209 -17.20 1.73 -22.47
CA SER A 209 -16.62 3.06 -22.44
C SER A 209 -15.54 3.17 -21.38
N ALA A 210 -14.38 3.74 -21.74
CA ALA A 210 -13.26 3.98 -20.84
C ALA A 210 -12.37 5.11 -21.39
N ARG A 211 -11.50 5.69 -20.56
CA ARG A 211 -10.59 6.76 -20.98
C ARG A 211 -9.27 6.18 -21.50
N PRO A 212 -8.69 6.70 -22.61
CA PRO A 212 -7.36 6.30 -23.06
C PRO A 212 -6.27 6.42 -21.99
N VAL A 213 -6.33 7.48 -21.16
CA VAL A 213 -5.39 7.69 -20.05
C VAL A 213 -5.38 6.55 -19.04
N ASP A 214 -6.56 6.02 -18.70
CA ASP A 214 -6.68 4.92 -17.74
C ASP A 214 -6.28 3.57 -18.37
N ARG A 215 -6.59 3.37 -19.66
CA ARG A 215 -6.20 2.13 -20.37
C ARG A 215 -4.70 2.07 -20.67
N THR A 216 -4.02 3.21 -20.68
CA THR A 216 -2.57 3.29 -20.89
C THR A 216 -1.79 3.15 -19.58
N ASP A 217 -2.34 3.58 -18.44
CA ASP A 217 -1.70 3.42 -17.12
C ASP A 217 -1.72 1.95 -16.65
N PRO A 218 -0.57 1.25 -16.56
CA PRO A 218 -0.53 -0.16 -16.15
C PRO A 218 -1.11 -0.44 -14.76
N GLN A 219 -1.20 0.58 -13.90
CA GLN A 219 -1.77 0.45 -12.56
C GLN A 219 -3.29 0.21 -12.62
N VAL A 220 -4.01 0.83 -13.58
CA VAL A 220 -5.48 0.77 -13.67
C VAL A 220 -5.99 0.13 -14.98
N ALA A 221 -5.13 -0.11 -15.98
CA ALA A 221 -5.52 -0.71 -17.25
C ALA A 221 -6.23 -2.07 -17.12
N ALA A 222 -5.85 -2.88 -16.13
CA ALA A 222 -6.50 -4.16 -15.86
C ALA A 222 -7.96 -4.02 -15.39
N PHE A 223 -8.29 -2.93 -14.69
CA PHE A 223 -9.66 -2.61 -14.27
C PHE A 223 -10.54 -2.22 -15.47
N TYR A 224 -10.00 -1.41 -16.39
CA TYR A 224 -10.67 -1.00 -17.63
C TYR A 224 -10.44 -1.97 -18.81
N SER A 225 -10.09 -3.22 -18.50
CA SER A 225 -10.02 -4.29 -19.49
C SER A 225 -11.42 -4.74 -19.91
N CYS A 226 -11.51 -5.58 -20.94
CA CYS A 226 -12.78 -6.05 -21.48
C CYS A 226 -13.68 -6.68 -20.39
N PRO A 227 -14.85 -6.08 -20.06
CA PRO A 227 -15.69 -6.55 -18.96
C PRO A 227 -16.32 -7.92 -19.25
N ARG A 228 -16.61 -8.22 -20.53
CA ARG A 228 -17.20 -9.50 -20.94
C ARG A 228 -16.18 -10.63 -20.90
N CYS A 229 -14.92 -10.37 -21.26
CA CYS A 229 -13.85 -11.36 -21.13
C CYS A 229 -13.52 -11.62 -19.66
N ALA A 230 -13.42 -10.58 -18.83
CA ALA A 230 -13.21 -10.73 -17.39
C ALA A 230 -14.37 -11.50 -16.70
N ALA A 231 -15.61 -11.37 -17.18
CA ALA A 231 -16.75 -12.14 -16.70
C ALA A 231 -16.77 -13.58 -17.20
N ARG A 232 -16.36 -13.84 -18.46
CA ARG A 232 -16.28 -15.20 -19.03
C ARG A 232 -15.26 -16.07 -18.29
N THR A 233 -14.12 -15.48 -17.92
CA THR A 233 -13.10 -16.12 -17.07
C THR A 233 -13.69 -16.59 -15.73
N ALA A 234 -14.66 -15.86 -15.17
CA ALA A 234 -15.34 -16.27 -13.94
C ALA A 234 -16.40 -17.38 -14.14
N LYS A 235 -17.04 -17.44 -15.32
CA LYS A 235 -18.19 -18.34 -15.59
C LYS A 235 -17.81 -19.74 -16.09
N LYS A 236 -16.60 -19.94 -16.63
CA LYS A 236 -16.14 -21.24 -17.18
C LYS A 236 -16.10 -22.40 -16.15
N HIS A 237 -16.53 -22.18 -14.91
CA HIS A 237 -16.45 -23.12 -13.81
C HIS A 237 -17.80 -23.77 -13.41
N CYS A 238 -18.91 -23.45 -14.07
CA CYS A 238 -20.22 -24.06 -13.75
C CYS A 238 -20.66 -25.21 -14.67
N SER A 239 -19.81 -25.65 -15.61
CA SER A 239 -20.11 -26.76 -16.52
C SER A 239 -18.92 -27.73 -16.60
N ASP A 240 -19.06 -28.84 -15.87
CA ASP A 240 -18.61 -30.21 -16.11
C ASP A 240 -17.30 -30.55 -16.87
N THR A 241 -16.63 -31.55 -16.30
CA THR A 241 -15.54 -32.43 -16.78
C THR A 241 -14.12 -32.08 -16.30
N PRO A 242 -13.48 -32.92 -15.47
CA PRO A 242 -12.06 -32.79 -15.16
C PRO A 242 -11.24 -33.15 -16.40
N LEU A 243 -10.77 -32.15 -17.13
CA LEU A 243 -9.76 -32.38 -18.16
C LEU A 243 -8.45 -32.76 -17.45
N ALA A 244 -8.03 -34.01 -17.64
CA ALA A 244 -6.71 -34.49 -17.26
C ALA A 244 -5.65 -33.61 -17.95
N VAL A 245 -4.93 -32.80 -17.16
CA VAL A 245 -3.82 -31.98 -17.66
C VAL A 245 -2.56 -32.83 -17.57
N SER A 246 -2.03 -33.22 -18.73
CA SER A 246 -0.70 -33.82 -18.88
C SER A 246 0.40 -32.90 -18.31
N PRO A 247 1.49 -33.41 -17.72
CA PRO A 247 2.43 -32.63 -16.93
C PRO A 247 3.44 -31.78 -17.73
N SER A 248 3.30 -31.67 -19.04
CA SER A 248 4.30 -31.04 -19.91
C SER A 248 3.85 -29.66 -20.37
N THR A 249 4.61 -28.64 -19.92
CA THR A 249 4.58 -27.20 -20.27
C THR A 249 3.81 -26.30 -19.29
N PRO A 250 4.49 -25.52 -18.42
CA PRO A 250 3.87 -24.55 -17.53
C PRO A 250 3.53 -23.26 -18.30
N SER A 251 2.57 -23.35 -19.22
CA SER A 251 1.91 -22.16 -19.79
C SER A 251 0.72 -21.78 -18.92
N PHE A 252 0.50 -20.48 -18.70
CA PHE A 252 -0.66 -19.92 -18.01
C PHE A 252 -1.93 -20.74 -18.27
N PRO A 253 -2.65 -21.27 -17.26
CA PRO A 253 -3.93 -21.91 -17.51
C PRO A 253 -4.87 -20.86 -18.13
N PRO A 254 -5.22 -20.98 -19.41
CA PRO A 254 -5.94 -19.92 -20.10
C PRO A 254 -7.34 -19.79 -19.48
N GLY A 255 -7.68 -18.58 -19.04
CA GLY A 255 -9.02 -18.26 -18.56
C GLY A 255 -9.30 -18.57 -17.08
N ARG A 256 -8.29 -18.57 -16.20
CA ARG A 256 -8.48 -18.54 -14.74
C ARG A 256 -8.20 -17.14 -14.15
N ARG A 257 -8.88 -16.78 -13.07
CA ARG A 257 -8.59 -15.55 -12.32
C ARG A 257 -7.39 -15.73 -11.40
N PHE A 258 -6.84 -14.61 -10.90
CA PHE A 258 -5.65 -14.63 -10.04
C PHE A 258 -5.82 -15.50 -8.78
N ALA A 259 -6.90 -15.32 -8.03
CA ALA A 259 -7.14 -16.06 -6.79
C ALA A 259 -7.36 -17.57 -7.01
N GLU A 260 -7.99 -17.93 -8.13
CA GLU A 260 -8.25 -19.32 -8.51
C GLU A 260 -6.96 -20.03 -8.96
N ALA A 261 -6.12 -19.33 -9.72
CA ALA A 261 -4.86 -19.87 -10.21
C ALA A 261 -3.77 -19.92 -9.12
N PHE A 262 -3.73 -18.91 -8.24
CA PHE A 262 -2.65 -18.74 -7.26
C PHE A 262 -3.18 -18.43 -5.85
N PRO A 263 -3.85 -19.39 -5.19
CA PRO A 263 -4.46 -19.18 -3.87
C PRO A 263 -3.46 -18.77 -2.79
N LEU A 264 -2.22 -19.31 -2.83
CA LEU A 264 -1.17 -18.94 -1.88
C LEU A 264 -0.70 -17.50 -2.03
N LEU A 265 -0.71 -16.95 -3.26
CA LEU A 265 -0.41 -15.53 -3.46
C LEU A 265 -1.60 -14.67 -3.04
N ALA A 266 -2.84 -15.07 -3.39
CA ALA A 266 -4.04 -14.35 -2.98
C ALA A 266 -4.16 -14.23 -1.45
N ALA A 267 -3.72 -15.24 -0.69
CA ALA A 267 -3.68 -15.20 0.77
C ALA A 267 -2.72 -14.14 1.35
N GLN A 268 -1.76 -13.65 0.57
CA GLN A 268 -0.77 -12.64 0.98
C GLN A 268 -1.18 -11.22 0.60
N TRP A 269 -2.36 -11.04 0.03
CA TRP A 269 -2.86 -9.74 -0.36
C TRP A 269 -3.21 -8.87 0.86
N ASP A 270 -2.68 -7.65 0.93
CA ASP A 270 -3.01 -6.71 2.00
C ASP A 270 -4.28 -5.92 1.62
N ALA A 271 -5.45 -6.46 1.95
CA ALA A 271 -6.74 -5.82 1.63
C ALA A 271 -6.91 -4.44 2.27
N CYS A 272 -6.43 -4.26 3.51
CA CYS A 272 -6.56 -3.00 4.24
C CYS A 272 -5.72 -1.88 3.61
N ARG A 273 -4.52 -2.22 3.13
CA ARG A 273 -3.65 -1.24 2.47
C ARG A 273 -4.06 -1.01 1.02
N ASN A 274 -4.53 -2.04 0.31
CA ASN A 274 -5.02 -1.91 -1.06
C ASN A 274 -6.37 -1.19 -1.19
N SER A 275 -7.18 -1.11 -0.13
CA SER A 275 -8.44 -0.34 -0.14
C SER A 275 -8.24 1.18 -0.13
N VAL A 276 -7.01 1.66 0.12
CA VAL A 276 -6.69 3.09 0.07
C VAL A 276 -6.63 3.55 -1.39
N ILE A 277 -7.57 4.43 -1.78
CA ILE A 277 -7.73 4.90 -3.18
C ILE A 277 -6.45 5.50 -3.78
N HIS A 278 -5.59 6.12 -2.98
CA HIS A 278 -4.31 6.69 -3.41
C HIS A 278 -3.34 5.64 -3.96
N ASN A 279 -3.50 4.36 -3.61
CA ASN A 279 -2.73 3.28 -4.19
C ASN A 279 -3.19 2.88 -5.60
N LYS A 280 -4.32 3.43 -6.08
CA LYS A 280 -4.91 3.14 -7.40
C LYS A 280 -5.09 1.65 -7.66
N VAL A 281 -5.46 0.88 -6.63
CA VAL A 281 -5.84 -0.53 -6.76
C VAL A 281 -7.36 -0.56 -6.75
N LEU A 282 -7.97 -0.65 -7.93
CA LEU A 282 -9.42 -0.48 -8.11
C LEU A 282 -10.23 -1.77 -7.99
N PHE A 283 -9.60 -2.86 -7.53
CA PHE A 283 -10.28 -4.14 -7.35
C PHE A 283 -10.96 -4.21 -5.98
N GLU A 284 -12.24 -4.60 -5.97
CA GLU A 284 -13.02 -4.77 -4.73
C GLU A 284 -12.51 -5.95 -3.90
N SER A 285 -12.15 -7.05 -4.57
CA SER A 285 -11.63 -8.26 -3.94
C SER A 285 -10.47 -8.87 -4.72
N VAL A 286 -9.68 -9.71 -4.05
CA VAL A 286 -8.61 -10.51 -4.69
C VAL A 286 -9.14 -11.47 -5.75
N ALA A 287 -10.42 -11.85 -5.64
CA ALA A 287 -11.10 -12.73 -6.57
C ALA A 287 -11.50 -12.02 -7.88
N ASP A 288 -11.44 -10.69 -7.94
CA ASP A 288 -11.75 -9.91 -9.14
C ASP A 288 -10.54 -9.57 -10.00
N VAL A 289 -9.33 -9.82 -9.47
CA VAL A 289 -8.09 -9.55 -10.18
C VAL A 289 -7.95 -10.49 -11.38
N PRO A 290 -7.92 -9.96 -12.61
CA PRO A 290 -7.73 -10.78 -13.80
C PRO A 290 -6.27 -11.24 -13.93
N LEU A 291 -6.04 -12.23 -14.80
CA LEU A 291 -4.72 -12.55 -15.31
C LEU A 291 -4.73 -12.42 -16.84
N PRO A 292 -3.70 -11.79 -17.45
CA PRO A 292 -2.56 -11.12 -16.82
C PRO A 292 -2.94 -9.78 -16.17
N CYS A 293 -2.24 -9.39 -15.10
CA CYS A 293 -2.43 -8.10 -14.41
C CYS A 293 -1.07 -7.53 -13.98
N ALA A 294 -0.76 -6.31 -14.43
CA ALA A 294 0.49 -5.62 -14.13
C ALA A 294 0.36 -4.60 -12.98
N THR A 295 -0.84 -4.46 -12.37
CA THR A 295 -1.10 -3.54 -11.26
C THR A 295 -0.14 -3.80 -10.10
N ILE A 296 0.45 -2.73 -9.56
CA ILE A 296 1.34 -2.78 -8.40
C ILE A 296 0.51 -2.67 -7.12
N VAL A 297 0.56 -3.71 -6.31
CA VAL A 297 -0.29 -3.87 -5.11
C VAL A 297 0.57 -4.03 -3.86
N TRP A 298 -0.06 -3.82 -2.70
CA TRP A 298 0.52 -4.14 -1.40
C TRP A 298 0.25 -5.60 -1.04
N TRP A 299 1.30 -6.25 -0.55
CA TRP A 299 1.30 -7.60 -0.04
C TRP A 299 1.75 -7.59 1.41
N SER A 300 1.40 -8.65 2.14
CA SER A 300 1.79 -8.87 3.54
C SER A 300 2.39 -10.25 3.72
N CYS A 301 3.54 -10.32 4.38
CA CYS A 301 4.33 -11.55 4.44
C CYS A 301 3.76 -12.47 5.52
N PRO A 302 3.47 -13.75 5.23
CA PRO A 302 2.97 -14.66 6.25
C PRO A 302 4.01 -14.96 7.33
N HIS A 303 5.31 -14.81 7.04
CA HIS A 303 6.40 -15.07 7.98
C HIS A 303 6.75 -13.85 8.84
N CYS A 304 7.16 -12.74 8.23
CA CYS A 304 7.62 -11.56 8.98
C CYS A 304 6.54 -10.50 9.22
N GLY A 305 5.36 -10.62 8.61
CA GLY A 305 4.28 -9.63 8.71
C GLY A 305 4.56 -8.28 8.04
N GLU A 306 5.76 -8.08 7.49
CA GLU A 306 6.13 -6.80 6.86
C GLU A 306 5.43 -6.64 5.51
N PRO A 307 4.77 -5.49 5.27
CA PRO A 307 4.15 -5.22 3.99
C PRO A 307 5.19 -4.72 2.96
N TRP A 308 4.96 -5.04 1.69
CA TRP A 308 5.75 -4.50 0.58
C TRP A 308 4.89 -4.31 -0.66
N ARG A 309 5.37 -3.45 -1.57
CA ARG A 309 4.72 -3.13 -2.83
C ARG A 309 5.40 -3.85 -3.99
N GLU A 310 4.62 -4.53 -4.81
CA GLU A 310 5.11 -5.29 -5.97
C GLU A 310 3.98 -5.53 -7.00
N SER A 311 4.33 -5.65 -8.29
CA SER A 311 3.35 -5.99 -9.34
C SER A 311 2.82 -7.42 -9.21
N VAL A 312 1.55 -7.63 -9.53
CA VAL A 312 0.96 -8.98 -9.58
C VAL A 312 1.70 -9.85 -10.60
N ASN A 313 1.96 -9.33 -11.80
CA ASN A 313 2.67 -10.04 -12.86
C ASN A 313 4.07 -10.52 -12.43
N SER A 314 4.90 -9.62 -11.88
CA SER A 314 6.26 -9.98 -11.45
C SER A 314 6.25 -11.04 -10.34
N ARG A 315 5.28 -10.95 -9.42
CA ARG A 315 5.14 -11.90 -8.32
C ARG A 315 4.71 -13.28 -8.79
N VAL A 316 3.75 -13.34 -9.73
CA VAL A 316 3.33 -14.59 -10.38
C VAL A 316 4.51 -15.21 -11.13
N GLN A 317 5.24 -14.43 -11.93
CA GLN A 317 6.41 -14.91 -12.66
C GLN A 317 7.50 -15.45 -11.72
N ARG A 318 7.79 -14.77 -10.60
CA ARG A 318 8.76 -15.26 -9.62
C ARG A 318 8.34 -16.59 -8.98
N LEU A 319 7.05 -16.74 -8.64
CA LEU A 319 6.55 -18.01 -8.12
C LEU A 319 6.71 -19.14 -9.14
N VAL A 320 6.39 -18.89 -10.42
CA VAL A 320 6.55 -19.88 -11.48
C VAL A 320 8.02 -20.28 -11.63
N GLN A 321 8.95 -19.33 -11.62
CA GLN A 321 10.41 -19.61 -11.65
C GLN A 321 10.86 -20.44 -10.43
N GLN A 322 10.34 -20.13 -9.24
CA GLN A 322 10.66 -20.87 -8.02
C GLN A 322 10.15 -22.32 -8.12
N GLN A 323 8.93 -22.53 -8.59
CA GLN A 323 8.36 -23.87 -8.79
C GLN A 323 9.18 -24.69 -9.80
N GLN A 324 9.65 -24.08 -10.90
CA GLN A 324 10.53 -24.74 -11.87
C GLN A 324 11.85 -25.20 -11.24
N LYS A 325 12.49 -24.34 -10.42
CA LYS A 325 13.74 -24.70 -9.69
C LYS A 325 13.53 -25.82 -8.67
N HIS A 326 12.38 -25.85 -7.99
CA HIS A 326 12.05 -26.97 -7.10
C HIS A 326 11.80 -28.27 -7.86
N SER A 327 11.20 -28.19 -9.05
CA SER A 327 10.98 -29.35 -9.92
C SER A 327 12.29 -29.93 -10.46
N SER A 328 13.28 -29.09 -10.79
CA SER A 328 14.58 -29.55 -11.29
C SER A 328 15.45 -30.23 -10.22
N ASN A 329 15.25 -29.91 -8.94
CA ASN A 329 15.98 -30.53 -7.82
C ASN A 329 15.38 -31.91 -7.40
N GLY A 330 14.52 -32.50 -8.23
CA GLY A 330 13.59 -33.59 -7.94
C GLY A 330 14.16 -34.98 -7.65
N ASN A 331 15.28 -35.10 -6.91
CA ASN A 331 15.72 -36.38 -6.34
C ASN A 331 15.16 -36.65 -4.93
N VAL A 332 14.16 -35.88 -4.50
CA VAL A 332 13.43 -36.14 -3.26
C VAL A 332 11.94 -35.93 -3.54
N LYS A 333 11.16 -37.02 -3.43
CA LYS A 333 9.71 -37.02 -3.28
C LYS A 333 9.31 -36.33 -1.97
N SER A 334 9.74 -35.09 -1.76
CA SER A 334 9.23 -34.29 -0.66
C SER A 334 7.85 -33.87 -1.09
N ASN A 335 6.84 -34.45 -0.45
CA ASN A 335 5.42 -34.07 -0.57
C ASN A 335 5.16 -32.64 -0.07
N ASN A 336 6.13 -31.73 -0.15
CA ASN A 336 6.12 -30.45 0.51
C ASN A 336 5.75 -29.33 -0.46
N THR A 337 4.68 -28.61 -0.17
CA THR A 337 4.28 -27.41 -0.93
C THR A 337 5.08 -26.21 -0.42
N CYS A 338 5.86 -25.58 -1.31
CA CYS A 338 6.59 -24.35 -0.99
C CYS A 338 5.63 -23.16 -0.88
N ILE A 339 5.68 -22.46 0.25
CA ILE A 339 4.93 -21.21 0.46
C ILE A 339 5.80 -20.04 -0.03
N PRO A 340 5.32 -19.21 -0.99
CA PRO A 340 6.04 -18.03 -1.41
C PRO A 340 6.17 -17.03 -0.26
N LEU A 341 7.30 -16.33 -0.15
CA LEU A 341 7.54 -15.36 0.91
C LEU A 341 7.67 -13.94 0.36
N CYS A 342 7.93 -12.97 1.23
CA CYS A 342 8.34 -11.65 0.77
C CYS A 342 9.80 -11.67 0.31
N PRO A 343 10.20 -10.74 -0.56
CA PRO A 343 11.59 -10.60 -0.99
C PRO A 343 12.61 -10.59 0.15
N SER A 344 12.28 -9.92 1.26
CA SER A 344 13.12 -9.80 2.46
C SER A 344 13.26 -11.08 3.32
N CYS A 345 12.47 -12.12 3.02
CA CYS A 345 12.63 -13.44 3.62
C CYS A 345 13.31 -14.39 2.64
N GLU A 346 12.98 -14.28 1.35
CA GLU A 346 13.63 -15.01 0.27
C GLU A 346 15.14 -14.73 0.22
N ASP A 347 15.55 -13.46 0.37
CA ASP A 347 16.97 -13.07 0.41
C ASP A 347 17.75 -13.61 1.62
N ARG A 348 17.08 -13.82 2.75
CA ARG A 348 17.64 -14.48 3.96
C ARG A 348 17.72 -16.00 3.82
N GLY A 349 17.28 -16.55 2.68
CA GLY A 349 17.24 -18.00 2.44
C GLY A 349 16.17 -18.72 3.25
N LEU A 350 15.14 -18.01 3.71
CA LEU A 350 14.01 -18.63 4.37
C LEU A 350 13.14 -19.33 3.33
N SER A 351 12.76 -20.58 3.63
CA SER A 351 11.77 -21.34 2.88
C SER A 351 10.76 -21.90 3.87
N LEU A 352 9.48 -21.71 3.58
CA LEU A 352 8.40 -22.36 4.31
C LEU A 352 7.84 -23.49 3.45
N THR A 353 7.79 -24.70 4.01
CA THR A 353 7.24 -25.88 3.35
C THR A 353 6.17 -26.50 4.21
N VAL A 354 5.05 -26.87 3.61
CA VAL A 354 3.97 -27.61 4.29
C VAL A 354 3.86 -29.00 3.66
N PRO A 355 3.88 -30.09 4.46
CA PRO A 355 3.58 -31.44 3.96
C PRO A 355 2.18 -31.49 3.33
N LYS A 356 2.05 -32.09 2.14
CA LYS A 356 0.78 -32.27 1.43
C LYS A 356 -0.15 -33.25 2.13
N ASP A 357 0.41 -34.16 2.92
CA ASP A 357 -0.35 -35.15 3.67
C ASP A 357 -0.73 -34.54 5.02
N GLY A 358 -2.02 -34.28 5.21
CA GLY A 358 -2.62 -33.70 6.42
C GLY A 358 -2.57 -34.63 7.64
N ASN A 359 -1.46 -35.32 7.86
CA ASN A 359 -1.24 -36.12 9.05
C ASN A 359 -0.92 -35.17 10.22
N GLU A 360 -1.98 -34.56 10.77
CA GLU A 360 -1.97 -33.90 12.07
C GLU A 360 -1.67 -34.95 13.14
N GLY A 361 -0.38 -35.22 13.39
CA GLY A 361 -0.02 -36.39 14.20
C GLY A 361 1.44 -36.52 14.57
N SER A 362 2.17 -35.43 14.79
CA SER A 362 3.39 -35.51 15.61
C SER A 362 3.66 -34.17 16.29
N LYS A 363 3.59 -34.18 17.63
CA LYS A 363 4.17 -33.13 18.47
C LYS A 363 5.68 -33.16 18.26
N GLU A 364 6.20 -32.50 17.23
CA GLU A 364 7.62 -32.17 17.20
C GLU A 364 7.86 -31.08 18.23
N LYS A 365 8.34 -31.51 19.40
CA LYS A 365 9.00 -30.65 20.37
C LYS A 365 10.03 -29.81 19.60
N SER A 366 9.94 -28.50 19.74
CA SER A 366 10.99 -27.56 19.40
C SER A 366 12.20 -27.77 20.34
N SER A 367 12.89 -28.90 20.19
CA SER A 367 14.24 -29.08 20.71
C SER A 367 15.20 -28.57 19.64
N SER A 368 15.87 -27.49 19.98
CA SER A 368 17.05 -26.97 19.28
C SER A 368 18.18 -28.01 19.32
N GLU A 369 18.07 -29.07 18.53
CA GLU A 369 19.20 -29.95 18.25
C GLU A 369 19.97 -29.40 17.06
N ARG A 370 21.23 -29.05 17.34
CA ARG A 370 22.25 -28.77 16.34
C ARG A 370 22.43 -29.99 15.45
N ARG A 371 21.62 -30.14 14.40
CA ARG A 371 21.92 -31.06 13.30
C ARG A 371 23.17 -30.55 12.60
N SER A 372 24.27 -31.25 12.84
CA SER A 372 25.53 -31.14 12.11
C SER A 372 25.26 -31.04 10.60
N LYS A 373 25.77 -29.96 9.99
CA LYS A 373 25.77 -29.74 8.54
C LYS A 373 26.44 -30.92 7.84
N LYS A 374 25.67 -31.93 7.43
CA LYS A 374 26.08 -32.81 6.35
C LYS A 374 26.11 -31.93 5.11
N LYS A 375 27.30 -31.69 4.54
CA LYS A 375 27.51 -30.97 3.27
C LYS A 375 26.80 -31.73 2.15
N GLY A 376 25.48 -31.57 2.06
CA GLY A 376 24.73 -31.89 0.86
C GLY A 376 25.14 -30.89 -0.21
N ASN A 377 25.56 -31.39 -1.36
CA ASN A 377 25.94 -30.62 -2.53
C ASN A 377 24.74 -29.80 -3.01
N GLN A 378 24.58 -28.61 -2.44
CA GLN A 378 23.53 -27.66 -2.80
C GLN A 378 24.04 -26.88 -4.01
N ASN A 379 23.49 -27.17 -5.19
CA ASN A 379 23.76 -26.46 -6.44
C ASN A 379 23.43 -24.96 -6.27
N SER A 380 24.43 -24.20 -5.82
CA SER A 380 24.36 -22.75 -5.72
C SER A 380 24.94 -22.18 -7.00
N GLU A 381 24.08 -21.83 -7.94
CA GLU A 381 24.50 -21.14 -9.16
C GLU A 381 25.11 -19.78 -8.82
N LEU A 382 26.30 -19.51 -9.35
CA LEU A 382 26.96 -18.22 -9.19
C LEU A 382 26.21 -17.16 -9.99
N LYS A 383 25.54 -16.24 -9.31
CA LYS A 383 24.94 -15.04 -9.90
C LYS A 383 26.04 -14.06 -10.31
N ARG A 384 26.13 -13.71 -11.60
CA ARG A 384 27.17 -12.85 -12.17
C ARG A 384 26.64 -11.46 -12.50
N PHE A 385 25.44 -11.38 -13.06
CA PHE A 385 24.83 -10.15 -13.56
C PHE A 385 23.55 -9.80 -12.82
N LEU A 386 23.12 -8.53 -12.91
CA LEU A 386 21.92 -8.05 -12.23
C LEU A 386 20.67 -8.85 -12.61
N LYS A 387 20.59 -9.30 -13.87
CA LYS A 387 19.54 -10.21 -14.38
C LYS A 387 19.42 -11.51 -13.58
N ASP A 388 20.51 -12.02 -13.02
CA ASP A 388 20.55 -13.28 -12.24
C ASP A 388 19.96 -13.11 -10.84
N SER A 389 19.72 -11.87 -10.42
CA SER A 389 19.10 -11.54 -9.13
C SER A 389 17.74 -10.88 -9.33
N PRO A 390 16.65 -11.66 -9.46
CA PRO A 390 15.31 -11.11 -9.68
C PRO A 390 14.87 -10.17 -8.55
N LEU A 391 15.38 -10.37 -7.33
CA LEU A 391 15.08 -9.52 -6.19
C LEU A 391 15.74 -8.15 -6.29
N LEU A 392 16.99 -8.05 -6.76
CA LEU A 392 17.59 -6.74 -6.98
C LEU A 392 17.02 -6.09 -8.25
N LEU A 393 16.84 -6.86 -9.32
CA LEU A 393 16.31 -6.35 -10.58
C LEU A 393 14.94 -5.67 -10.40
N ALA A 394 14.05 -6.25 -9.59
CA ALA A 394 12.74 -5.66 -9.31
C ALA A 394 12.76 -4.42 -8.39
N GLU A 395 13.88 -4.08 -7.76
CA GLU A 395 14.07 -2.79 -7.07
C GLU A 395 14.87 -1.77 -7.90
N ALA A 396 15.57 -2.22 -8.94
CA ALA A 396 16.36 -1.34 -9.79
C ALA A 396 15.44 -0.47 -10.66
N GLN A 397 15.75 0.82 -10.73
CA GLN A 397 15.16 1.77 -11.68
C GLN A 397 16.21 2.05 -12.75
N LEU A 398 16.45 1.03 -13.58
CA LEU A 398 17.37 1.13 -14.72
C LEU A 398 16.80 2.09 -15.76
N GLN A 399 17.68 2.83 -16.41
CA GLN A 399 17.28 3.61 -17.59
C GLN A 399 16.97 2.66 -18.75
N PRO A 400 16.11 3.04 -19.71
CA PRO A 400 15.71 2.15 -20.80
C PRO A 400 16.86 1.60 -21.66
N HIS A 401 17.98 2.33 -21.74
CA HIS A 401 19.17 1.94 -22.48
C HIS A 401 20.15 1.04 -21.69
N GLU A 402 19.91 0.83 -20.39
CA GLU A 402 20.77 0.02 -19.55
C GLU A 402 20.32 -1.45 -19.56
N ASP A 403 21.17 -2.34 -20.07
CA ASP A 403 20.89 -3.78 -20.07
C ASP A 403 21.28 -4.42 -18.72
N PRO A 404 20.33 -4.99 -17.95
CA PRO A 404 20.64 -5.73 -16.72
C PRO A 404 21.53 -6.97 -16.92
N GLY A 405 21.63 -7.49 -18.14
CA GLY A 405 22.54 -8.58 -18.51
C GLY A 405 24.01 -8.19 -18.58
N THR A 406 24.31 -6.89 -18.67
CA THR A 406 25.69 -6.36 -18.75
C THR A 406 26.20 -5.82 -17.41
N ILE A 407 25.29 -5.54 -16.47
CA ILE A 407 25.64 -4.96 -15.17
C ILE A 407 26.10 -6.07 -14.23
N ALA A 408 27.41 -6.16 -14.01
CA ALA A 408 28.00 -7.13 -13.08
C ALA A 408 27.56 -6.86 -11.63
N LEU A 409 27.14 -7.90 -10.90
CA LEU A 409 26.68 -7.81 -9.50
C LEU A 409 27.76 -7.33 -8.52
N ARG A 410 29.03 -7.53 -8.88
CA ARG A 410 30.20 -7.10 -8.09
C ARG A 410 30.71 -5.72 -8.50
N SER A 411 30.07 -5.06 -9.47
CA SER A 411 30.47 -3.72 -9.89
C SER A 411 30.05 -2.67 -8.87
N ASN A 412 30.88 -1.65 -8.71
CA ASN A 412 30.53 -0.47 -7.92
C ASN A 412 29.68 0.54 -8.70
N LYS A 413 29.07 0.13 -9.83
CA LYS A 413 28.22 0.99 -10.65
C LYS A 413 27.05 1.51 -9.81
N LEU A 414 26.86 2.82 -9.82
CA LEU A 414 25.75 3.47 -9.14
C LEU A 414 24.48 3.31 -9.98
N VAL A 415 23.42 2.82 -9.35
CA VAL A 415 22.11 2.61 -9.96
C VAL A 415 21.07 3.30 -9.07
N CYS A 416 20.00 3.82 -9.67
CA CYS A 416 18.84 4.30 -8.92
C CYS A 416 17.99 3.11 -8.47
N TRP A 417 17.63 3.07 -7.19
CA TRP A 417 16.85 1.99 -6.58
C TRP A 417 15.56 2.55 -5.99
N LYS A 418 14.49 1.76 -6.06
CA LYS A 418 13.21 2.08 -5.42
C LYS A 418 12.84 1.02 -4.39
N CYS A 419 12.77 1.41 -3.12
CA CYS A 419 12.49 0.47 -2.04
C CYS A 419 11.05 -0.05 -2.10
N ARG A 420 10.85 -1.37 -2.03
CA ARG A 420 9.50 -1.97 -2.02
C ARG A 420 8.65 -1.61 -0.79
N ARG A 421 9.29 -1.27 0.34
CA ARG A 421 8.60 -0.98 1.60
C ARG A 421 8.14 0.47 1.68
N CYS A 422 9.06 1.40 1.45
CA CYS A 422 8.79 2.83 1.67
C CYS A 422 8.73 3.64 0.37
N THR A 423 8.92 3.00 -0.80
CA THR A 423 8.88 3.60 -2.13
C THR A 423 9.86 4.75 -2.39
N TYR A 424 10.79 4.99 -1.45
CA TYR A 424 11.84 6.00 -1.59
C TYR A 424 12.85 5.58 -2.64
N GLU A 425 13.22 6.56 -3.46
CA GLU A 425 14.21 6.45 -4.52
C GLU A 425 15.57 6.91 -3.98
N PHE A 426 16.61 6.13 -4.24
CA PHE A 426 17.96 6.42 -3.74
C PHE A 426 19.01 5.80 -4.66
N VAL A 427 20.21 6.38 -4.64
CA VAL A 427 21.35 5.90 -5.42
C VAL A 427 22.24 5.04 -4.54
N ALA A 428 22.61 3.85 -5.02
CA ALA A 428 23.55 2.96 -4.36
C ALA A 428 24.30 2.10 -5.38
N SER A 429 25.49 1.63 -5.02
CA SER A 429 26.26 0.73 -5.86
C SER A 429 25.62 -0.66 -5.93
N VAL A 430 25.71 -1.34 -7.08
CA VAL A 430 25.21 -2.71 -7.23
C VAL A 430 25.92 -3.65 -6.26
N ALA A 431 27.24 -3.51 -6.11
CA ALA A 431 28.05 -4.29 -5.17
C ALA A 431 27.62 -4.13 -3.71
N ASP A 432 27.37 -2.91 -3.22
CA ASP A 432 26.92 -2.71 -1.83
C ASP A 432 25.55 -3.35 -1.59
N ARG A 433 24.67 -3.29 -2.60
CA ARG A 433 23.33 -3.85 -2.52
C ARG A 433 23.36 -5.37 -2.51
N PHE A 434 24.22 -5.98 -3.34
CA PHE A 434 24.32 -7.42 -3.48
C PHE A 434 25.20 -8.06 -2.39
N LEU A 435 26.42 -7.56 -2.17
CA LEU A 435 27.42 -8.16 -1.28
C LEU A 435 27.20 -7.80 0.19
N ARG A 436 26.76 -6.56 0.47
CA ARG A 436 26.61 -6.04 1.85
C ARG A 436 25.17 -5.90 2.30
N TYR A 437 24.21 -6.22 1.42
CA TYR A 437 22.79 -6.05 1.68
C TYR A 437 22.43 -4.62 2.13
N LYS A 438 23.05 -3.60 1.51
CA LYS A 438 22.80 -2.19 1.87
C LYS A 438 21.32 -1.86 1.72
N ARG A 439 20.68 -1.52 2.84
CA ARG A 439 19.24 -1.20 2.89
C ARG A 439 18.97 0.24 2.44
N CYS A 440 17.70 0.53 2.16
CA CYS A 440 17.26 1.87 1.77
C CYS A 440 17.51 2.89 2.91
N PRO A 441 18.13 4.07 2.63
CA PRO A 441 18.43 5.10 3.64
C PRO A 441 17.21 5.58 4.45
N GLN A 442 16.01 5.61 3.84
CA GLN A 442 14.79 5.97 4.56
C GLN A 442 14.35 4.87 5.54
N CYS A 443 14.51 3.59 5.18
CA CYS A 443 14.17 2.46 6.05
C CYS A 443 15.21 2.17 7.14
N THR A 444 16.41 2.75 7.06
CA THR A 444 17.47 2.63 8.07
C THR A 444 17.61 3.87 8.95
N GLY A 445 16.88 4.96 8.66
CA GLY A 445 16.93 6.20 9.43
C GLY A 445 18.01 7.19 8.98
N GLU A 446 18.81 6.86 7.98
CA GLU A 446 19.84 7.75 7.44
C GLU A 446 19.21 8.96 6.74
N LYS A 447 18.19 8.73 5.90
CA LYS A 447 17.35 9.81 5.37
C LYS A 447 16.21 10.08 6.35
N ARG A 448 16.33 11.15 7.13
CA ARG A 448 15.25 11.61 8.03
C ARG A 448 14.05 12.08 7.23
N THR A 449 12.92 11.40 7.39
CA THR A 449 11.64 11.74 6.78
C THR A 449 10.51 11.50 7.77
N PRO A 450 9.30 12.06 7.56
CA PRO A 450 8.19 11.84 8.49
C PRO A 450 7.88 10.37 8.79
N LEU A 451 8.19 9.45 7.86
CA LEU A 451 8.00 8.01 7.99
C LEU A 451 8.95 7.32 9.00
N ASN A 452 10.04 7.98 9.40
CA ASN A 452 11.00 7.43 10.36
C ASN A 452 11.33 8.38 11.52
N LEU A 453 10.89 9.63 11.49
CA LEU A 453 11.05 10.56 12.62
C LEU A 453 10.31 10.03 13.85
N LEU A 454 11.03 9.97 14.97
CA LEU A 454 10.50 9.49 16.25
C LEU A 454 9.29 10.31 16.69
N SER A 455 9.35 11.63 16.50
CA SER A 455 8.32 12.57 16.92
C SER A 455 6.98 12.40 16.22
N ILE A 456 6.99 11.85 15.01
CA ILE A 456 5.78 11.63 14.20
C ILE A 456 5.29 10.21 14.38
N GLN A 457 6.17 9.21 14.29
CA GLN A 457 5.77 7.80 14.29
C GLN A 457 5.52 7.23 15.69
N ARG A 458 6.20 7.73 16.73
CA ARG A 458 6.16 7.18 18.10
C ARG A 458 5.99 8.28 19.16
N PRO A 459 4.86 8.99 19.17
CA PRO A 459 4.57 10.02 20.17
C PRO A 459 4.42 9.45 21.60
N ASP A 460 4.15 8.15 21.74
CA ASP A 460 4.15 7.43 23.02
C ASP A 460 5.56 7.41 23.64
N VAL A 461 6.58 7.10 22.82
CA VAL A 461 7.99 7.06 23.23
C VAL A 461 8.48 8.46 23.59
N LEU A 462 8.12 9.48 22.81
CA LEU A 462 8.47 10.88 23.14
C LEU A 462 8.01 11.30 24.53
N ARG A 463 6.82 10.87 24.98
CA ARG A 463 6.28 11.23 26.31
C ARG A 463 7.03 10.59 27.47
N GLU A 464 7.87 9.61 27.19
CA GLU A 464 8.75 8.98 28.17
C GLU A 464 10.14 9.60 28.20
N ILE A 465 10.57 10.36 27.18
CA ILE A 465 11.92 10.93 27.14
C ILE A 465 12.05 12.04 28.19
N ALA A 466 13.16 12.03 28.94
CA ALA A 466 13.43 13.03 29.97
C ALA A 466 13.67 14.43 29.36
N ARG A 467 13.31 15.46 30.12
CA ARG A 467 13.44 16.87 29.71
C ARG A 467 14.88 17.35 29.50
N THR A 468 15.86 16.57 29.95
CA THR A 468 17.29 16.85 29.80
C THR A 468 17.79 16.72 28.36
N VAL A 469 17.04 16.05 27.47
CA VAL A 469 17.40 15.93 26.06
C VAL A 469 17.08 17.23 25.31
N VAL A 470 18.09 17.81 24.66
CA VAL A 470 17.96 19.06 23.88
C VAL A 470 16.92 18.91 22.77
N ARG A 471 15.98 19.86 22.68
CA ARG A 471 14.89 19.86 21.68
C ARG A 471 15.38 19.70 20.24
N GLY A 472 16.46 20.39 19.85
CA GLY A 472 17.03 20.31 18.50
C GLY A 472 17.58 18.92 18.15
N LYS A 473 18.11 18.19 19.13
CA LYS A 473 18.51 16.78 18.96
C LYS A 473 17.27 15.89 18.86
N LEU A 474 16.30 16.09 19.77
CA LEU A 474 15.07 15.32 19.85
C LEU A 474 14.24 15.35 18.56
N LEU A 475 14.12 16.52 17.92
CA LEU A 475 13.39 16.69 16.65
C LEU A 475 14.04 15.95 15.47
N LYS A 476 15.35 15.67 15.55
CA LYS A 476 16.11 14.98 14.51
C LYS A 476 16.21 13.47 14.74
N MET A 477 15.71 12.97 15.87
CA MET A 477 15.82 11.55 16.21
C MET A 477 14.88 10.70 15.37
N THR A 478 15.35 9.53 14.97
CA THR A 478 14.57 8.54 14.21
C THR A 478 14.23 7.33 15.08
N VAL A 479 13.24 6.55 14.65
CA VAL A 479 12.89 5.25 15.27
C VAL A 479 14.00 4.18 15.11
N HIS A 480 15.01 4.46 14.30
CA HIS A 480 16.13 3.56 14.02
C HIS A 480 17.42 3.95 14.73
N ASP A 481 17.44 5.10 15.42
CA ASP A 481 18.64 5.61 16.06
C ASP A 481 19.04 4.75 17.26
N ASP A 482 20.31 4.32 17.29
CA ASP A 482 20.90 3.57 18.40
C ASP A 482 21.43 4.47 19.53
N THR A 483 21.11 5.76 19.50
CA THR A 483 21.48 6.70 20.56
C THR A 483 20.76 6.39 21.87
N VAL A 484 21.53 6.22 22.95
CA VAL A 484 20.99 6.05 24.31
C VAL A 484 20.45 7.38 24.82
N VAL A 485 19.22 7.36 25.34
CA VAL A 485 18.59 8.53 25.98
C VAL A 485 17.95 8.15 27.33
N PRO A 486 17.87 9.10 28.28
CA PRO A 486 17.13 8.89 29.52
C PRO A 486 15.62 8.94 29.28
N PHE A 487 14.92 7.97 29.83
CA PHE A 487 13.47 7.88 29.91
C PHE A 487 12.99 8.00 31.36
N VAL A 488 11.81 8.59 31.56
CA VAL A 488 11.07 8.64 32.82
C VAL A 488 9.81 7.80 32.68
N CYS A 489 9.76 6.70 33.40
CA CYS A 489 8.64 5.77 33.33
C CYS A 489 7.35 6.43 33.82
N ARG A 490 6.30 6.42 32.99
CA ARG A 490 5.01 7.03 33.39
C ARG A 490 4.25 6.24 34.46
N SER A 491 4.62 4.99 34.73
CA SER A 491 3.97 4.14 35.74
C SER A 491 4.63 4.27 37.11
N CYS A 492 5.94 4.00 37.20
CA CYS A 492 6.68 4.02 38.47
C CYS A 492 7.49 5.30 38.73
N LEU A 493 7.56 6.23 37.77
CA LEU A 493 8.41 7.43 37.81
C LEU A 493 9.93 7.15 37.90
N SER A 494 10.38 5.91 37.76
CA SER A 494 11.81 5.60 37.68
C SER A 494 12.43 6.17 36.41
N ILE A 495 13.65 6.66 36.53
CA ILE A 495 14.52 6.94 35.40
C ILE A 495 15.08 5.61 34.89
N TYR A 496 15.19 5.46 33.59
CA TYR A 496 15.88 4.34 32.96
C TYR A 496 16.42 4.79 31.59
N ARG A 497 17.60 4.32 31.21
CA ARG A 497 18.26 4.70 29.95
C ARG A 497 18.19 3.52 28.98
N MET A 498 17.93 3.78 27.70
CA MET A 498 18.05 2.75 26.65
C MET A 498 18.23 3.38 25.26
N PRO A 499 18.73 2.62 24.27
CA PRO A 499 18.72 3.04 22.87
C PRO A 499 17.29 3.27 22.37
N ILE A 500 17.07 4.33 21.60
CA ILE A 500 15.75 4.65 21.02
C ILE A 500 15.25 3.51 20.14
N ARG A 501 16.13 2.96 19.29
CA ARG A 501 15.83 1.79 18.45
C ARG A 501 15.29 0.63 19.28
N LEU A 502 15.93 0.31 20.41
CA LEU A 502 15.50 -0.78 21.28
C LEU A 502 14.12 -0.47 21.88
N ARG A 503 13.87 0.75 22.36
CA ARG A 503 12.55 1.17 22.88
C ARG A 503 11.45 1.03 21.83
N CYS A 504 11.76 1.31 20.57
CA CYS A 504 10.81 1.22 19.45
C CYS A 504 10.54 -0.21 18.99
N LEU A 505 11.50 -1.13 19.15
CA LEU A 505 11.38 -2.55 18.80
C LEU A 505 10.54 -3.36 19.80
N LEU A 506 10.36 -2.88 21.03
CA LEU A 506 9.55 -3.56 22.02
C LEU A 506 8.07 -3.65 21.56
N PRO A 507 7.44 -4.84 21.64
CA PRO A 507 6.03 -5.00 21.28
C PRO A 507 5.11 -4.15 22.15
N GLU A 508 3.97 -3.76 21.60
CA GLU A 508 2.91 -3.10 22.36
C GLU A 508 2.44 -4.03 23.51
N GLY A 509 2.39 -3.50 24.74
CA GLY A 509 2.06 -4.26 25.96
C GLY A 509 3.26 -4.83 26.73
N ALA A 510 4.44 -4.89 26.12
CA ALA A 510 5.68 -5.21 26.84
C ALA A 510 6.11 -4.03 27.72
N THR A 511 6.64 -4.31 28.92
CA THR A 511 7.16 -3.27 29.81
C THR A 511 8.55 -2.84 29.39
N ALA A 512 8.70 -1.61 28.91
CA ALA A 512 10.01 -1.04 28.57
C ALA A 512 10.86 -0.71 29.81
N CYS A 513 10.26 -0.15 30.85
CA CYS A 513 10.98 0.21 32.07
C CYS A 513 11.46 -1.04 32.83
N SER A 514 12.76 -1.07 33.12
CA SER A 514 13.47 -2.14 33.84
C SER A 514 12.86 -2.45 35.21
N LYS A 515 12.55 -1.41 36.02
CA LYS A 515 11.90 -1.60 37.34
C LYS A 515 10.49 -2.19 37.22
N CYS A 516 9.73 -1.78 36.19
CA CYS A 516 8.40 -2.34 35.92
C CYS A 516 8.49 -3.82 35.55
N MET A 517 9.42 -4.16 34.66
CA MET A 517 9.69 -5.53 34.24
C MET A 517 10.10 -6.40 35.44
N TRP A 518 11.01 -5.89 36.29
CA TRP A 518 11.43 -6.56 37.52
C TRP A 518 10.26 -6.81 38.48
N SER A 519 9.39 -5.81 38.70
CA SER A 519 8.22 -5.95 39.57
C SER A 519 7.26 -7.06 39.10
N ARG A 520 7.06 -7.18 37.78
CA ARG A 520 6.27 -8.26 37.18
C ARG A 520 6.95 -9.62 37.38
N SER A 521 8.26 -9.71 37.17
CA SER A 521 9.03 -10.94 37.38
C SER A 521 9.01 -11.43 38.84
N LYS A 522 9.07 -10.51 39.81
CA LYS A 522 8.93 -10.84 41.23
C LYS A 522 7.55 -11.43 41.52
N PHE A 523 6.50 -10.75 41.08
CA PHE A 523 5.12 -11.22 41.24
C PHE A 523 4.89 -12.59 40.60
N THR A 524 5.40 -12.84 39.38
CA THR A 524 5.25 -14.14 38.72
C THR A 524 5.93 -15.28 39.47
N ARG A 525 7.08 -15.03 40.11
CA ARG A 525 7.76 -16.05 40.94
C ARG A 525 6.96 -16.37 42.20
N GLU A 526 6.39 -15.35 42.83
CA GLU A 526 5.57 -15.48 44.05
C GLU A 526 4.29 -16.28 43.79
N VAL A 527 3.54 -15.97 42.73
CA VAL A 527 2.30 -16.72 42.42
C VAL A 527 2.55 -18.17 42.02
N VAL A 528 3.71 -18.48 41.43
CA VAL A 528 4.12 -19.86 41.12
C VAL A 528 4.46 -20.61 42.41
N SER A 529 5.13 -19.97 43.37
CA SER A 529 5.48 -20.62 44.64
C SER A 529 4.27 -20.98 45.52
N VAL A 530 3.16 -20.24 45.42
CA VAL A 530 1.93 -20.50 46.21
C VAL A 530 1.01 -21.53 45.53
N GLY A 531 1.28 -21.91 44.27
CA GLY A 531 0.54 -22.94 43.53
C GLY A 531 -0.88 -22.57 43.08
N LYS A 532 -1.61 -21.77 43.86
CA LYS A 532 -2.88 -21.13 43.49
C LYS A 532 -2.82 -19.65 43.82
N GLY A 533 -2.60 -18.82 42.80
CA GLY A 533 -2.66 -17.37 42.97
C GLY A 533 -4.05 -16.97 43.44
N GLN A 534 -4.19 -16.54 44.70
CA GLN A 534 -5.48 -16.08 45.26
C GLN A 534 -6.10 -14.92 44.44
N LYS A 535 -5.26 -14.19 43.67
CA LYS A 535 -5.67 -13.23 42.65
C LYS A 535 -5.02 -13.60 41.31
N GLY A 536 -5.77 -14.26 40.42
CA GLY A 536 -5.32 -14.66 39.08
C GLY A 536 -5.11 -13.51 38.08
N ALA A 537 -5.14 -12.26 38.52
CA ALA A 537 -4.89 -11.09 37.68
C ALA A 537 -3.66 -10.34 38.19
N PRO A 538 -2.73 -9.91 37.32
CA PRO A 538 -1.67 -8.99 37.70
C PRO A 538 -2.33 -7.66 38.12
N PHE A 539 -2.54 -7.47 39.42
CA PHE A 539 -3.05 -6.22 39.96
C PHE A 539 -2.03 -5.13 39.64
N ARG A 540 -2.39 -4.18 38.74
CA ARG A 540 -1.56 -3.11 38.16
C ARG A 540 -0.13 -3.06 38.72
N SER A 541 0.73 -3.95 38.25
CA SER A 541 2.15 -3.99 38.60
C SER A 541 2.93 -3.39 37.42
N PRO A 542 3.64 -2.26 37.64
CA PRO A 542 3.88 -1.59 38.93
C PRO A 542 2.71 -0.69 39.40
N PRO A 543 2.58 -0.45 40.72
CA PRO A 543 1.65 0.54 41.25
C PRO A 543 1.95 1.90 40.64
N LYS A 544 0.91 2.65 40.26
CA LYS A 544 1.06 4.01 39.78
C LYS A 544 1.47 4.90 40.95
N LYS A 545 2.71 5.41 40.95
CA LYS A 545 3.16 6.37 41.96
C LYS A 545 2.29 7.64 41.86
N LYS A 546 1.82 8.15 43.00
CA LYS A 546 1.08 9.42 43.05
C LYS A 546 2.02 10.53 42.55
N ARG A 547 1.60 11.25 41.51
CA ARG A 547 2.39 12.32 40.91
C ARG A 547 2.13 13.61 41.70
N GLY A 548 3.03 13.90 42.64
CA GLY A 548 3.06 15.11 43.44
C GLY A 548 4.33 15.93 43.21
N ARG A 549 4.36 17.15 43.78
CA ARG A 549 5.51 18.06 43.72
C ARG A 549 6.80 17.41 44.22
N ASP A 550 6.69 16.68 45.33
CA ASP A 550 7.73 15.85 45.95
C ASP A 550 8.28 14.80 44.98
N SER A 551 7.40 14.01 44.36
CA SER A 551 7.80 12.93 43.46
C SER A 551 8.50 13.45 42.20
N TYR A 552 8.09 14.63 41.71
CA TYR A 552 8.75 15.27 40.57
C TYR A 552 10.10 15.87 40.97
N ALA A 553 10.21 16.49 42.15
CA ALA A 553 11.47 17.05 42.64
C ALA A 553 12.55 15.96 42.78
N VAL A 554 12.22 14.79 43.31
CA VAL A 554 13.17 13.67 43.40
C VAL A 554 13.66 13.24 42.02
N VAL A 555 12.75 13.00 41.07
CA VAL A 555 13.12 12.61 39.69
C VAL A 555 13.95 13.70 39.03
N ASP A 556 13.63 14.96 39.28
CA ASP A 556 14.33 16.08 38.69
C ASP A 556 15.76 16.22 39.23
N ASN A 557 15.95 16.05 40.53
CA ASN A 557 17.29 16.06 41.13
C ASN A 557 18.18 14.97 40.52
N GLU A 558 17.66 13.75 40.39
CA GLU A 558 18.38 12.63 39.76
C GLU A 558 18.74 12.91 38.28
N LEU A 559 17.85 13.58 37.54
CA LEU A 559 18.13 14.00 36.17
C LEU A 559 19.21 15.09 36.09
N HIS A 560 19.31 15.97 37.09
CA HIS A 560 20.33 17.01 37.16
C HIS A 560 21.72 16.47 37.52
N LEU A 561 21.81 15.39 38.29
CA LEU A 561 23.09 14.74 38.62
C LEU A 561 23.80 14.20 37.36
N ARG A 562 23.04 13.84 36.31
CA ARG A 562 23.56 13.30 35.05
C ARG A 562 24.48 12.09 35.23
N ASP A 563 24.18 11.23 36.21
CA ASP A 563 24.84 9.92 36.34
C ASP A 563 24.44 9.02 35.16
N THR A 564 25.13 9.18 34.02
CA THR A 564 24.81 8.52 32.76
C THR A 564 25.44 7.14 32.62
N ASP A 565 26.46 6.84 33.41
CA ASP A 565 27.14 5.55 33.41
C ASP A 565 26.24 4.49 34.05
N LEU A 566 25.42 4.89 35.04
CA LEU A 566 24.36 4.05 35.58
C LEU A 566 23.08 4.14 34.72
N MET A 567 22.65 3.00 34.19
CA MET A 567 21.49 2.94 33.29
C MET A 567 20.12 3.05 33.99
N ASN A 568 19.99 2.69 35.27
CA ASN A 568 18.69 2.45 35.94
C ASN A 568 18.56 3.06 37.33
#